data_AF-A0A5S6R5K8-F1
#
_entry.id   AF-A0A5S6R5K8-F1
#
_cell.length_a   1.000
_cell.length_b   1.000
_cell.length_c   1.000
_cell.angle_alpha   90.00
_cell.angle_beta   90.00
_cell.angle_gamma   90.00
#
_symmetry.space_group_name_H-M   'P 1'
#
loop_
_entity.id
_entity.type
_entity.pdbx_description
1 polymer ?
#
loop_
_entity_poly.entity_id
_entity_poly.type
_entity_poly.pdbx_seq_one_letter_code
_entity_poly.pdbx_strand_id
1 'polypeptide(L)'
;MVSWKPARPCRDLVGILIRFRRFHIGLQADIEKMFMQIVLHEADRDVVRFLWRDLNYELEPTIFRFRRVCFGLNCSPFLALAVLRHHAQVIGKKFPRAAAEILENMYVDDLVTSCDRVEDAVAVVQDTMQLMNRGGFTLTRWANNCPSLNDFVDKSSSGSGAGRTLRTLGLSWDRIDDTLAINVPRLSSRPTDTKRQMLKALASVFDPLGWVAHFVK
;
A
#
# COMPACT_ATOMS: atom_id res chain seq x y z
N MET A 1 -18.89 -5.80 -30.00
CA MET A 1 -17.81 -6.67 -29.50
C MET A 1 -17.02 -5.85 -28.48
N VAL A 2 -17.36 -5.98 -27.20
CA VAL A 2 -16.73 -5.20 -26.13
C VAL A 2 -15.36 -5.80 -25.88
N SER A 3 -14.30 -5.05 -26.19
CA SER A 3 -12.93 -5.42 -25.88
C SER A 3 -12.77 -5.46 -24.36
N TRP A 4 -12.85 -6.65 -23.78
CA TRP A 4 -12.51 -6.89 -22.39
C TRP A 4 -10.98 -6.90 -22.30
N LYS A 5 -10.36 -5.72 -22.19
CA LYS A 5 -8.97 -5.65 -21.74
C LYS A 5 -8.98 -6.04 -20.27
N PRO A 6 -8.29 -7.12 -19.84
CA PRO A 6 -8.12 -7.38 -18.42
C PRO A 6 -7.42 -6.15 -17.84
N ALA A 7 -8.12 -5.37 -17.03
CA ALA A 7 -7.51 -4.28 -16.28
C ALA A 7 -6.39 -4.95 -15.47
N ARG A 8 -5.13 -4.60 -15.75
CA ARG A 8 -4.01 -5.02 -14.91
C ARG A 8 -4.35 -4.55 -13.50
N PRO A 9 -4.64 -5.47 -12.57
CA PRO A 9 -5.11 -5.08 -11.25
C PRO A 9 -3.99 -4.30 -10.56
N CYS A 10 -2.79 -4.85 -10.59
CA CYS A 10 -1.57 -4.22 -10.11
C CYS A 10 -1.20 -3.05 -11.02
N ARG A 11 -1.29 -1.84 -10.47
CA ARG A 11 -0.85 -0.63 -11.17
C ARG A 11 0.64 -0.62 -11.38
N ASP A 12 1.03 0.16 -12.37
CA ASP A 12 2.42 0.48 -12.62
C ASP A 12 2.97 1.30 -11.44
N LEU A 13 3.81 0.64 -10.65
CA LEU A 13 4.53 1.22 -9.52
C LEU A 13 5.33 2.45 -9.96
N VAL A 14 5.95 2.40 -11.14
CA VAL A 14 6.73 3.50 -11.70
C VAL A 14 5.85 4.72 -11.91
N GLY A 15 4.69 4.54 -12.55
CA GLY A 15 3.71 5.59 -12.75
C GLY A 15 3.23 6.23 -11.44
N ILE A 16 3.02 5.44 -10.38
CA ILE A 16 2.63 5.97 -9.06
C ILE A 16 3.76 6.83 -8.47
N LEU A 17 5.00 6.32 -8.49
CA LEU A 17 6.16 7.06 -7.99
C LEU A 17 6.40 8.37 -8.77
N ILE A 18 6.21 8.37 -10.08
CA ILE A 18 6.32 9.60 -10.89
C ILE A 18 5.23 10.61 -10.51
N ARG A 19 3.97 10.17 -10.34
CA ARG A 19 2.87 11.05 -9.88
C ARG A 19 3.09 11.55 -8.46
N PHE A 20 3.67 10.72 -7.59
CA PHE A 20 4.04 11.13 -6.24
C PHE A 20 5.09 12.24 -6.24
N ARG A 21 6.00 12.26 -7.21
CA ARG A 21 7.02 13.30 -7.35
C ARG A 21 6.61 14.47 -8.23
N ARG A 22 5.35 14.50 -8.67
CA ARG A 22 4.85 15.55 -9.57
C ARG A 22 4.69 16.90 -8.88
N PHE A 23 4.23 16.92 -7.63
CA PHE A 23 3.98 18.13 -6.86
C PHE A 23 4.75 18.13 -5.55
N HIS A 24 4.80 19.30 -4.89
CA HIS A 24 5.69 19.55 -3.76
C HIS A 24 5.12 19.10 -2.41
N ILE A 25 3.80 18.85 -2.29
CA ILE A 25 3.21 18.29 -1.07
C ILE A 25 2.97 16.80 -1.29
N GLY A 26 3.82 15.95 -0.73
CA GLY A 26 3.62 14.50 -0.75
C GLY A 26 2.63 14.07 0.33
N LEU A 27 1.77 13.11 0.01
CA LEU A 27 0.82 12.45 0.92
C LEU A 27 0.97 10.94 0.80
N GLN A 28 1.03 10.26 1.95
CA GLN A 28 1.02 8.81 2.05
C GLN A 28 0.00 8.37 3.10
N ALA A 29 -0.72 7.27 2.85
CA ALA A 29 -1.61 6.62 3.81
C ALA A 29 -1.65 5.11 3.58
N ASP A 30 -2.11 4.37 4.59
CA ASP A 30 -2.23 2.91 4.57
C ASP A 30 -3.67 2.48 4.89
N ILE A 31 -4.19 1.44 4.22
CA ILE A 31 -5.47 0.85 4.57
C ILE A 31 -5.27 -0.13 5.72
N GLU A 32 -5.86 0.18 6.90
CA GLU A 32 -5.74 -0.69 8.06
C GLU A 32 -6.26 -2.10 7.76
N LYS A 33 -5.39 -3.11 7.80
CA LYS A 33 -5.80 -4.52 7.70
C LYS A 33 -6.68 -4.77 6.46
N MET A 34 -6.30 -4.23 5.30
CA MET A 34 -7.09 -4.20 4.06
C MET A 34 -7.87 -5.50 3.77
N PHE A 35 -7.20 -6.66 3.80
CA PHE A 35 -7.84 -7.95 3.50
C PHE A 35 -8.93 -8.32 4.51
N MET A 36 -8.70 -8.02 5.79
CA MET A 36 -9.67 -8.29 6.85
C MET A 36 -10.90 -7.38 6.73
N GLN A 37 -10.88 -6.28 5.99
CA GLN A 37 -12.08 -5.46 5.80
C GLN A 37 -13.04 -6.06 4.77
N ILE A 38 -12.65 -7.12 4.05
CA ILE A 38 -13.43 -7.73 2.98
C ILE A 38 -13.99 -9.07 3.43
N VAL A 39 -15.32 -9.18 3.44
CA VAL A 39 -16.05 -10.40 3.80
C VAL A 39 -16.04 -11.38 2.63
N LEU A 40 -15.77 -12.65 2.93
CA LEU A 40 -15.94 -13.75 1.96
C LEU A 40 -17.40 -14.17 1.90
N HIS A 41 -17.86 -14.44 0.69
CA HIS A 41 -19.17 -15.05 0.47
C HIS A 41 -19.23 -16.40 1.19
N GLU A 42 -20.37 -16.73 1.79
CA GLU A 42 -20.46 -17.87 2.70
C GLU A 42 -20.10 -19.20 2.03
N ALA A 43 -20.49 -19.38 0.77
CA ALA A 43 -20.16 -20.57 -0.03
C ALA A 43 -18.64 -20.75 -0.24
N ASP A 44 -17.85 -19.67 -0.24
CA ASP A 44 -16.41 -19.72 -0.46
C ASP A 44 -15.62 -19.92 0.84
N ARG A 45 -16.25 -19.82 2.01
CA ARG A 45 -15.55 -19.92 3.31
C ARG A 45 -15.00 -21.31 3.58
N ASP A 46 -15.53 -22.33 2.92
CA ASP A 46 -15.14 -23.71 3.13
C ASP A 46 -13.76 -24.04 2.54
N VAL A 47 -13.27 -23.22 1.60
CA VAL A 47 -11.91 -23.36 1.04
C VAL A 47 -10.83 -22.65 1.87
N VAL A 48 -11.21 -21.91 2.91
CA VAL A 48 -10.30 -21.18 3.82
C VAL A 48 -10.39 -21.72 5.25
N ARG A 49 -10.47 -23.05 5.37
CA ARG A 49 -10.47 -23.76 6.65
C ARG A 49 -9.07 -23.96 7.19
N PHE A 50 -8.95 -23.99 8.51
CA PHE A 50 -7.72 -24.37 9.20
C PHE A 50 -8.04 -25.15 10.48
N LEU A 51 -7.11 -25.99 10.88
CA LEU A 51 -7.20 -26.77 12.10
C LEU A 51 -6.45 -26.05 13.22
N TRP A 52 -7.04 -26.02 14.42
CA TRP A 52 -6.41 -25.47 15.60
C TRP A 52 -6.64 -26.37 16.81
N ARG A 53 -5.60 -26.57 17.61
CA ARG A 53 -5.64 -27.39 18.84
C ARG A 53 -4.87 -26.76 20.01
N ASP A 54 -4.63 -25.45 19.94
CA ASP A 54 -3.95 -24.67 20.99
C ASP A 54 -2.64 -25.29 21.51
N LEU A 55 -1.83 -25.83 20.59
CA LEU A 55 -0.58 -26.56 20.86
C LEU A 55 -0.73 -27.80 21.77
N ASN A 56 -1.95 -28.22 22.10
CA ASN A 56 -2.22 -29.43 22.86
C ASN A 56 -2.39 -30.62 21.91
N TYR A 57 -1.43 -31.53 21.92
CA TYR A 57 -1.39 -32.68 21.02
C TYR A 57 -2.41 -33.78 21.36
N GLU A 58 -2.95 -33.75 22.58
CA GLU A 58 -3.93 -34.73 23.09
C GLU A 58 -5.38 -34.39 22.69
N LEU A 59 -5.65 -33.16 22.24
CA LEU A 59 -6.97 -32.72 21.82
C LEU A 59 -7.18 -32.95 20.31
N GLU A 60 -8.39 -33.40 19.95
CA GLU A 60 -8.81 -33.39 18.55
C GLU A 60 -8.82 -31.95 18.00
N PRO A 61 -8.26 -31.70 16.80
CA PRO A 61 -8.22 -30.35 16.25
C PRO A 61 -9.62 -29.81 15.96
N THR A 62 -9.89 -28.60 16.43
CA THR A 62 -11.11 -27.86 16.06
C THR A 62 -10.94 -27.24 14.68
N ILE A 63 -11.98 -27.35 13.84
CA ILE A 63 -12.01 -26.78 12.50
C ILE A 63 -12.53 -25.35 12.57
N PHE A 64 -11.70 -24.40 12.14
CA PHE A 64 -12.08 -23.00 11.96
C PHE A 64 -12.14 -22.67 10.47
N ARG A 65 -12.88 -21.61 10.12
CA ARG A 65 -12.91 -21.05 8.76
C ARG A 65 -12.84 -19.54 8.81
N PHE A 66 -12.06 -18.94 7.92
CA PHE A 66 -12.04 -17.48 7.79
C PHE A 66 -13.38 -16.98 7.25
N ARG A 67 -13.84 -15.83 7.77
CA ARG A 67 -15.02 -15.11 7.27
C ARG A 67 -14.66 -13.96 6.32
N ARG A 68 -13.38 -13.61 6.27
CA ARG A 68 -12.82 -12.47 5.55
C ARG A 68 -11.65 -12.95 4.71
N VAL A 69 -11.25 -12.17 3.71
CA VAL A 69 -10.08 -12.49 2.88
C VAL A 69 -8.86 -12.61 3.80
N CYS A 70 -8.17 -13.75 3.76
CA CYS A 70 -7.03 -14.02 4.62
C CYS A 70 -5.70 -13.75 3.91
N PHE A 71 -4.65 -13.55 4.70
CA PHE A 71 -3.29 -13.43 4.19
C PHE A 71 -2.80 -14.80 3.68
N GLY A 72 -1.95 -14.79 2.65
CA GLY A 72 -1.30 -16.01 2.15
C GLY A 72 -2.04 -16.72 1.01
N LEU A 73 -3.27 -16.32 0.65
CA LEU A 73 -3.87 -16.81 -0.59
C LEU A 73 -3.30 -16.03 -1.78
N ASN A 74 -2.98 -16.76 -2.85
CA ASN A 74 -2.51 -16.17 -4.11
C ASN A 74 -3.52 -15.18 -4.70
N CYS A 75 -4.83 -15.38 -4.45
CA CYS A 75 -5.89 -14.52 -4.95
C CYS A 75 -6.23 -13.32 -4.05
N SER A 76 -5.76 -13.28 -2.80
CA SER A 76 -6.13 -12.22 -1.85
C SER A 76 -5.81 -10.81 -2.34
N PRO A 77 -4.60 -10.53 -2.90
CA PRO A 77 -4.29 -9.20 -3.43
C PRO A 77 -5.22 -8.79 -4.58
N PHE A 78 -5.54 -9.74 -5.46
CA PHE A 78 -6.46 -9.50 -6.58
C PHE A 78 -7.87 -9.15 -6.09
N LEU A 79 -8.41 -9.97 -5.18
CA LEU A 79 -9.74 -9.75 -4.61
C LEU A 79 -9.82 -8.39 -3.91
N ALA A 80 -8.81 -8.06 -3.11
CA ALA A 80 -8.77 -6.81 -2.38
C ALA A 80 -8.78 -5.59 -3.30
N LEU A 81 -7.96 -5.64 -4.34
CA LEU A 81 -7.85 -4.56 -5.31
C LEU A 81 -9.10 -4.46 -6.20
N ALA A 82 -9.72 -5.58 -6.55
CA ALA A 82 -10.98 -5.60 -7.30
C ALA A 82 -12.11 -4.94 -6.51
N VAL A 83 -12.26 -5.28 -5.22
CA VAL A 83 -13.26 -4.66 -4.33
C VAL A 83 -12.99 -3.16 -4.16
N LEU A 84 -11.73 -2.77 -3.92
CA LEU A 84 -11.35 -1.37 -3.77
C LEU A 84 -11.68 -0.55 -5.02
N ARG A 85 -11.34 -1.07 -6.21
CA ARG A 85 -11.64 -0.40 -7.49
C ARG A 85 -13.13 -0.29 -7.73
N HIS A 86 -13.88 -1.36 -7.47
CA HIS A 86 -15.34 -1.36 -7.61
C HIS A 86 -15.97 -0.32 -6.68
N HIS A 87 -15.53 -0.27 -5.42
CA HIS A 87 -15.95 0.72 -4.44
C HIS A 87 -15.73 2.15 -4.93
N ALA A 88 -14.51 2.45 -5.39
CA ALA A 88 -14.17 3.78 -5.92
C ALA A 88 -15.00 4.13 -7.18
N GLN A 89 -15.33 3.18 -8.05
CA GLN A 89 -16.14 3.43 -9.24
C GLN A 89 -17.63 3.68 -8.91
N VAL A 90 -18.17 2.95 -7.94
CA VAL A 90 -19.60 3.03 -7.59
C VAL A 90 -19.89 4.24 -6.70
N ILE A 91 -19.10 4.42 -5.64
CA ILE A 91 -19.31 5.47 -4.64
C ILE A 91 -18.60 6.77 -5.01
N GLY A 92 -17.53 6.70 -5.81
CA GLY A 92 -16.69 7.84 -6.17
C GLY A 92 -17.37 8.91 -7.01
N LYS A 93 -18.59 8.70 -7.52
CA LYS A 93 -19.35 9.74 -8.23
C LYS A 93 -19.54 11.01 -7.40
N LYS A 94 -19.62 10.89 -6.07
CA LYS A 94 -19.73 12.03 -5.14
C LYS A 94 -18.39 12.67 -4.80
N PHE A 95 -17.28 11.96 -5.03
CA PHE A 95 -15.92 12.38 -4.69
C PHE A 95 -14.98 12.10 -5.88
N PRO A 96 -15.17 12.75 -7.04
CA PRO A 96 -14.51 12.37 -8.28
C PRO A 96 -12.98 12.45 -8.17
N ARG A 97 -12.47 13.46 -7.45
CA ARG A 97 -11.04 13.61 -7.18
C ARG A 97 -10.48 12.47 -6.33
N ALA A 98 -11.07 12.22 -5.15
CA ALA A 98 -10.63 11.12 -4.29
C ALA A 98 -10.78 9.74 -4.97
N ALA A 99 -11.81 9.56 -5.79
CA ALA A 99 -11.98 8.35 -6.58
C ALA A 99 -10.82 8.18 -7.57
N ALA A 100 -10.38 9.26 -8.25
CA ALA A 100 -9.20 9.23 -9.10
C ALA A 100 -7.93 8.90 -8.31
N GLU A 101 -7.74 9.46 -7.11
CA GLU A 101 -6.60 9.13 -6.25
C GLU A 101 -6.58 7.62 -5.90
N ILE A 102 -7.71 7.05 -5.47
CA ILE A 102 -7.81 5.61 -5.23
C ILE A 102 -7.62 4.81 -6.53
N LEU A 103 -8.11 5.33 -7.66
CA LEU A 103 -8.09 4.69 -8.98
C LEU A 103 -6.78 4.85 -9.76
N GLU A 104 -5.85 5.68 -9.31
CA GLU A 104 -4.56 5.90 -9.97
C GLU A 104 -3.35 5.76 -9.03
N ASN A 105 -3.48 6.08 -7.74
CA ASN A 105 -2.36 6.26 -6.81
C ASN A 105 -2.27 5.25 -5.65
N MET A 106 -3.21 4.30 -5.57
CA MET A 106 -3.09 3.12 -4.72
C MET A 106 -2.16 2.05 -5.29
N TYR A 107 -1.29 1.51 -4.45
CA TYR A 107 -0.51 0.29 -4.66
C TYR A 107 -0.81 -0.70 -3.53
N VAL A 108 -1.65 -1.71 -3.83
CA VAL A 108 -2.19 -2.63 -2.82
C VAL A 108 -2.92 -1.87 -1.70
N ASP A 109 -2.34 -1.75 -0.51
CA ASP A 109 -2.84 -1.06 0.69
C ASP A 109 -2.28 0.35 0.87
N ASP A 110 -1.20 0.71 0.16
CA ASP A 110 -0.57 2.03 0.23
C ASP A 110 -1.20 3.02 -0.75
N LEU A 111 -1.70 4.15 -0.25
CA LEU A 111 -2.03 5.34 -1.03
C LEU A 111 -0.82 6.28 -1.05
N VAL A 112 -0.34 6.66 -2.23
CA VAL A 112 0.81 7.56 -2.37
C VAL A 112 0.54 8.59 -3.47
N THR A 113 0.34 9.86 -3.09
CA THR A 113 -0.04 10.94 -4.02
C THR A 113 0.65 12.26 -3.68
N SER A 114 0.51 13.27 -4.55
CA SER A 114 1.03 14.61 -4.29
C SER A 114 0.06 15.71 -4.70
N CYS A 115 0.18 16.87 -4.06
CA CYS A 115 -0.65 18.05 -4.27
C CYS A 115 0.22 19.32 -4.38
N ASP A 116 -0.31 20.34 -5.05
CA ASP A 116 0.37 21.62 -5.24
C ASP A 116 -0.05 22.69 -4.23
N ARG A 117 -1.11 22.47 -3.45
CA ARG A 117 -1.57 23.42 -2.44
C ARG A 117 -1.97 22.69 -1.18
N VAL A 118 -1.83 23.39 -0.05
CA VAL A 118 -2.23 22.85 1.26
C VAL A 118 -3.74 22.60 1.28
N GLU A 119 -4.53 23.52 0.71
CA GLU A 119 -5.99 23.37 0.64
C GLU A 119 -6.39 22.13 -0.18
N ASP A 120 -5.67 21.88 -1.27
CA ASP A 120 -5.86 20.71 -2.12
C ASP A 120 -5.53 19.41 -1.38
N ALA A 121 -4.44 19.41 -0.61
CA ALA A 121 -4.03 18.27 0.19
C ALA A 121 -5.06 17.97 1.29
N VAL A 122 -5.57 18.99 1.99
CA VAL A 122 -6.65 18.88 2.98
C VAL A 122 -7.88 18.23 2.36
N ALA A 123 -8.32 18.74 1.21
CA ALA A 123 -9.49 18.22 0.50
C ALA A 123 -9.28 16.75 0.08
N VAL A 124 -8.11 16.41 -0.46
CA VAL A 124 -7.77 15.03 -0.83
C VAL A 124 -7.84 14.10 0.37
N VAL A 125 -7.24 14.46 1.50
CA VAL A 125 -7.28 13.65 2.73
C VAL A 125 -8.73 13.44 3.18
N GLN A 126 -9.51 14.51 3.31
CA GLN A 126 -10.91 14.45 3.74
C GLN A 126 -11.78 13.61 2.81
N ASP A 127 -11.77 13.90 1.52
CA ASP A 127 -12.63 13.24 0.54
C ASP A 127 -12.28 11.77 0.40
N THR A 128 -10.98 11.44 0.47
CA THR A 128 -10.53 10.05 0.38
C THR A 128 -10.91 9.27 1.64
N MET A 129 -10.76 9.85 2.82
CA MET A 129 -11.23 9.23 4.06
C MET A 129 -12.74 9.00 4.04
N GLN A 130 -13.53 9.99 3.61
CA GLN A 130 -14.99 9.85 3.51
C GLN A 130 -15.40 8.80 2.48
N LEU A 131 -14.77 8.80 1.30
CA LEU A 131 -15.01 7.82 0.27
C LEU A 131 -14.72 6.40 0.78
N MET A 132 -13.55 6.19 1.37
CA MET A 132 -13.09 4.89 1.84
C MET A 132 -13.92 4.36 3.01
N ASN A 133 -14.27 5.23 3.97
CA ASN A 133 -15.06 4.85 5.13
C ASN A 133 -16.48 4.38 4.74
N ARG A 134 -17.06 4.91 3.65
CA ARG A 134 -18.34 4.39 3.12
C ARG A 134 -18.27 2.93 2.66
N GLY A 135 -17.09 2.44 2.30
CA GLY A 135 -16.83 1.04 1.96
C GLY A 135 -16.39 0.20 3.15
N GLY A 136 -16.33 0.77 4.35
CA GLY A 136 -15.75 0.14 5.53
C GLY A 136 -14.22 0.07 5.50
N PHE A 137 -13.57 0.84 4.62
CA PHE A 137 -12.12 0.92 4.55
C PHE A 137 -11.59 2.09 5.38
N THR A 138 -10.81 1.77 6.41
CA THR A 138 -10.17 2.78 7.27
C THR A 138 -8.78 3.12 6.73
N LEU A 139 -8.58 4.38 6.31
CA LEU A 139 -7.25 4.92 6.01
C LEU A 139 -6.57 5.41 7.28
N THR A 140 -5.31 5.04 7.45
CA THR A 140 -4.50 5.27 8.65
C THR A 140 -3.07 5.66 8.28
N ARG A 141 -2.25 5.98 9.30
CA ARG A 141 -0.81 6.27 9.13
C ARG A 141 -0.53 7.35 8.10
N TRP A 142 -1.37 8.38 8.09
CA TRP A 142 -1.19 9.49 7.17
C TRP A 142 0.14 10.17 7.44
N ALA A 143 0.88 10.43 6.37
CA ALA A 143 2.16 11.13 6.39
C ALA A 143 2.22 12.17 5.28
N ASN A 144 2.94 13.24 5.54
CA ASN A 144 3.09 14.36 4.64
C ASN A 144 4.44 15.08 4.86
N ASN A 145 4.89 15.86 3.89
CA ASN A 145 6.11 16.69 3.99
C ASN A 145 5.82 18.18 4.32
N CYS A 146 4.58 18.55 4.62
CA CYS A 146 4.17 19.93 4.85
C CYS A 146 3.74 20.17 6.31
N PRO A 147 4.53 20.87 7.14
CA PRO A 147 4.22 21.04 8.56
C PRO A 147 2.84 21.61 8.88
N SER A 148 2.30 22.45 7.99
CA SER A 148 0.95 23.04 8.14
C SER A 148 -0.19 22.01 8.10
N LEU A 149 0.05 20.80 7.57
CA LEU A 149 -0.94 19.71 7.50
C LEU A 149 -0.91 18.79 8.72
N ASN A 150 0.12 18.85 9.56
CA ASN A 150 0.30 17.88 10.65
C ASN A 150 -0.87 17.89 11.63
N ASP A 151 -1.25 19.06 12.14
CA ASP A 151 -2.36 19.21 13.09
C ASP A 151 -3.69 18.68 12.51
N PHE A 152 -3.89 18.88 11.21
CA PHE A 152 -5.08 18.44 10.52
C PHE A 152 -5.12 16.92 10.35
N VAL A 153 -3.99 16.33 9.93
CA VAL A 153 -3.84 14.89 9.73
C VAL A 153 -3.94 14.13 11.06
N ASP A 154 -3.32 14.66 12.11
CA ASP A 154 -3.33 14.07 13.46
C ASP A 154 -4.74 14.04 14.06
N LYS A 155 -5.55 15.08 13.81
CA LYS A 155 -6.97 15.11 14.23
C LYS A 155 -7.85 14.19 13.38
N SER A 156 -7.51 14.04 12.10
CA SER A 156 -8.35 13.31 11.15
C SER A 156 -8.13 11.80 11.22
N SER A 157 -6.99 11.32 11.74
CA SER A 157 -6.62 9.91 11.67
C SER A 157 -6.18 9.31 13.00
N SER A 158 -6.55 8.04 13.23
CA SER A 158 -6.10 7.25 14.38
C SER A 158 -4.69 6.72 14.13
N GLY A 159 -3.70 7.62 14.15
CA GLY A 159 -2.28 7.28 14.01
C GLY A 159 -1.62 8.07 12.90
N SER A 160 -0.71 8.96 13.28
CA SER A 160 0.16 9.67 12.35
C SER A 160 1.33 8.80 11.94
N GLY A 161 1.72 8.87 10.67
CA GLY A 161 2.99 8.31 10.23
C GLY A 161 4.10 9.15 10.86
N ALA A 162 4.63 8.71 12.01
CA ALA A 162 5.65 9.44 12.74
C ALA A 162 7.05 9.16 12.18
N GLY A 163 7.90 10.19 12.13
CA GLY A 163 9.30 10.07 11.75
C GLY A 163 9.67 10.88 10.51
N ARG A 164 10.93 11.32 10.47
CA ARG A 164 11.53 12.06 9.34
C ARG A 164 11.57 11.22 8.07
N THR A 165 11.84 9.93 8.21
CA THR A 165 12.02 9.01 7.08
C THR A 165 10.99 7.90 7.12
N LEU A 166 10.28 7.68 6.01
CA LEU A 166 9.25 6.66 5.87
C LEU A 166 9.52 5.75 4.68
N ARG A 167 9.06 4.49 4.78
CA ARG A 167 9.11 3.58 3.63
C ARG A 167 7.94 3.88 2.71
N THR A 168 8.22 4.21 1.45
CA THR A 168 7.24 4.53 0.42
C THR A 168 7.44 3.58 -0.76
N LEU A 169 6.54 2.60 -0.93
CA LEU A 169 6.55 1.63 -2.03
C LEU A 169 7.90 0.97 -2.30
N GLY A 170 8.64 0.64 -1.24
CA GLY A 170 9.96 0.01 -1.32
C GLY A 170 11.15 0.99 -1.29
N LEU A 171 10.92 2.29 -1.49
CA LEU A 171 11.92 3.35 -1.33
C LEU A 171 11.87 3.97 0.09
N SER A 172 12.88 4.76 0.41
CA SER A 172 12.97 5.58 1.62
C SER A 172 12.63 7.03 1.28
N TRP A 173 11.66 7.64 1.95
CA TRP A 173 11.25 9.03 1.75
C TRP A 173 11.60 9.88 2.96
N ASP A 174 12.50 10.84 2.81
CA ASP A 174 12.75 11.91 3.78
C ASP A 174 11.73 13.02 3.59
N ARG A 175 10.89 13.26 4.60
CA ARG A 175 9.79 14.21 4.54
C ARG A 175 10.22 15.65 4.78
N ILE A 176 11.40 15.89 5.34
CA ILE A 176 11.87 17.25 5.62
C ILE A 176 12.59 17.79 4.39
N ASP A 177 13.49 16.99 3.83
CA ASP A 177 14.24 17.37 2.62
C ASP A 177 13.46 17.03 1.34
N ASP A 178 12.34 16.31 1.48
CA ASP A 178 11.50 15.81 0.39
C ASP A 178 12.29 15.00 -0.65
N THR A 179 13.14 14.08 -0.18
CA THR A 179 13.99 13.24 -1.03
C THR A 179 13.62 11.78 -0.95
N LEU A 180 13.73 11.08 -2.09
CA LEU A 180 13.62 9.64 -2.17
C LEU A 180 15.01 9.01 -2.27
N ALA A 181 15.24 7.95 -1.51
CA ALA A 181 16.48 7.21 -1.47
C ALA A 181 16.25 5.70 -1.63
N ILE A 182 17.21 5.04 -2.28
CA ILE A 182 17.24 3.58 -2.38
C ILE A 182 17.98 3.03 -1.17
N ASN A 183 17.38 2.03 -0.53
CA ASN A 183 18.02 1.31 0.56
C ASN A 183 19.06 0.35 -0.02
N VAL A 184 20.32 0.77 -0.02
CA VAL A 184 21.44 -0.09 -0.43
C VAL A 184 21.86 -0.96 0.76
N PRO A 185 21.94 -2.29 0.61
CA PRO A 185 22.39 -3.16 1.68
C PRO A 185 23.84 -2.82 2.05
N ARG A 186 24.14 -2.78 3.35
CA ARG A 186 25.53 -2.72 3.81
C ARG A 186 26.22 -4.04 3.48
N LEU A 187 27.15 -4.00 2.55
CA LEU A 187 28.03 -5.13 2.26
C LEU A 187 29.11 -5.16 3.35
N SER A 188 29.10 -6.23 4.14
CA SER A 188 30.26 -6.53 5.00
C SER A 188 31.20 -7.40 4.18
N SER A 189 32.43 -6.94 3.95
CA SER A 189 33.45 -7.79 3.33
C SER A 189 33.74 -8.95 4.27
N ARG A 190 33.40 -10.17 3.84
CA ARG A 190 33.74 -11.38 4.58
C ARG A 190 34.84 -12.12 3.84
N PRO A 191 35.74 -12.82 4.55
CA PRO A 191 36.86 -13.53 3.92
C PRO A 191 36.43 -14.65 2.96
N THR A 192 35.16 -15.04 2.96
CA THR A 192 34.58 -16.07 2.06
C THR A 192 33.28 -15.57 1.43
N ASP A 193 33.39 -14.54 0.59
CA ASP A 193 32.25 -14.10 -0.22
C ASP A 193 32.01 -15.07 -1.38
N THR A 194 30.81 -15.64 -1.42
CA THR A 194 30.35 -16.57 -2.45
C THR A 194 29.61 -15.81 -3.56
N LYS A 195 29.62 -16.35 -4.78
CA LYS A 195 28.80 -15.85 -5.90
C LYS A 195 27.31 -15.69 -5.50
N ARG A 196 26.81 -16.57 -4.64
CA ARG A 196 25.45 -16.51 -4.09
C ARG A 196 25.22 -15.28 -3.22
N GLN A 197 26.17 -14.91 -2.36
CA GLN A 197 26.06 -13.71 -1.52
C GLN A 197 26.12 -12.43 -2.36
N MET A 198 26.99 -12.38 -3.38
CA MET A 198 27.02 -11.26 -4.32
C MET A 198 25.70 -11.09 -5.07
N LEU A 199 25.16 -12.18 -5.64
CA LEU A 199 23.88 -12.12 -6.35
C LEU A 199 22.72 -11.76 -5.42
N LYS A 200 22.73 -12.24 -4.16
CA LYS A 200 21.73 -11.87 -3.15
C LYS A 200 21.80 -10.37 -2.84
N ALA A 201 22.99 -9.81 -2.70
CA ALA A 201 23.21 -8.39 -2.47
C ALA A 201 22.71 -7.54 -3.64
N LEU A 202 23.08 -7.90 -4.87
CA LEU A 202 22.59 -7.23 -6.08
C LEU A 202 21.06 -7.30 -6.18
N ALA A 203 20.48 -8.49 -6.00
CA ALA A 203 19.03 -8.70 -6.08
C ALA A 203 18.23 -8.01 -4.96
N SER A 204 18.88 -7.65 -3.85
CA SER A 204 18.24 -6.90 -2.76
C SER A 204 18.17 -5.40 -3.00
N VAL A 205 18.89 -4.86 -3.98
CA VAL A 205 18.76 -3.46 -4.39
C VAL A 205 17.46 -3.32 -5.16
N PHE A 206 16.47 -2.68 -4.54
CA PHE A 206 15.19 -2.40 -5.17
C PHE A 206 15.23 -1.01 -5.80
N ASP A 207 15.38 -0.96 -7.12
CA ASP A 207 15.46 0.27 -7.92
C ASP A 207 14.35 0.32 -8.97
N PRO A 208 13.10 0.62 -8.56
CA PRO A 208 11.95 0.63 -9.46
C PRO A 208 12.06 1.72 -10.54
N LEU A 209 12.85 2.78 -10.31
CA LEU A 209 12.99 3.92 -11.21
C LEU A 209 14.26 3.87 -12.07
N GLY A 210 15.14 2.88 -11.87
CA GLY A 210 16.37 2.70 -12.64
C GLY A 210 17.45 3.76 -12.35
N TRP A 211 17.43 4.39 -11.17
CA TRP A 211 18.41 5.43 -10.80
C TRP A 211 19.84 4.89 -10.71
N VAL A 212 20.00 3.66 -10.25
CA VAL A 212 21.30 3.02 -9.99
C VAL A 212 21.70 2.09 -11.14
N ALA A 213 20.78 1.75 -12.04
CA ALA A 213 21.01 0.87 -13.18
C ALA A 213 22.24 1.26 -14.04
N HIS A 214 22.56 2.55 -14.14
CA HIS A 214 23.70 3.05 -14.91
C HIS A 214 25.06 2.84 -14.21
N PHE A 215 25.05 2.62 -12.89
CA PHE A 215 26.25 2.45 -12.07
C PHE A 215 26.61 0.98 -11.81
N VAL A 216 25.70 0.05 -12.11
CA VAL A 216 25.90 -1.40 -12.00
C VAL A 216 26.09 -1.95 -13.42
N LYS A 217 27.34 -2.01 -13.89
CA LYS A 217 27.73 -2.67 -15.15
C LYS A 217 28.36 -4.03 -14.87
#